data_AF-A0A6V7HMY4-F1
#
_entry.id   AF-A0A6V7HMY4-F1
#
_cell.length_a   1.000
_cell.length_b   1.000
_cell.length_c   1.000
_cell.angle_alpha   90.00
_cell.angle_beta   90.00
_cell.angle_gamma   90.00
#
_symmetry.space_group_name_H-M   'P 1'
#
loop_
_entity.id
_entity.type
_entity.pdbx_description
1 polymer ?
#
loop_
_entity_poly.entity_id
_entity_poly.type
_entity_poly.pdbx_seq_one_letter_code
_entity_poly.pdbx_strand_id
1 'polypeptide(L)'
;WIGTDAQYSSHFGQNFIFSLLIKSYSINDRISASMYGDGIRVFVHDRFTYPGPTAREFIAGKGNEVIAYLHGRILTASKEVLRLSAKERDCYVNGEMNSVIYRADNCFAECQERTFKNYCYCVPFYASIVDENDTICTLADIPCLARVKSDVLKLTLWGPPCNCLPDCEGIGFAVVTTVVPMTAPQYNPSTF
;
A
#
# COMPACT_ATOMS: atom_id res chain seq x y z
N TRP A 1 3.10 3.96 18.99
CA TRP A 1 2.95 5.36 18.53
C TRP A 1 1.60 5.52 17.86
N ILE A 2 0.53 5.72 18.62
CA ILE A 2 -0.79 6.04 18.09
C ILE A 2 -1.00 7.53 18.39
N GLY A 3 -0.53 8.39 17.50
CA GLY A 3 -0.80 9.82 17.56
C GLY A 3 -2.26 10.06 17.19
N THR A 4 -3.03 10.65 18.09
CA THR A 4 -4.48 10.88 17.96
C THR A 4 -4.85 12.12 17.13
N ASP A 5 -3.87 12.88 16.65
CA ASP A 5 -4.13 14.07 15.83
C ASP A 5 -4.14 13.70 14.35
N ALA A 6 -5.33 13.35 13.86
CA ALA A 6 -5.55 13.20 12.43
C ALA A 6 -5.34 14.56 11.75
N GLN A 7 -4.21 14.71 11.06
CA GLN A 7 -3.98 15.88 10.22
C GLN A 7 -4.74 15.74 8.90
N TYR A 8 -5.48 16.78 8.54
CA TYR A 8 -6.21 16.88 7.28
C TYR A 8 -5.90 18.21 6.62
N SER A 9 -5.90 18.23 5.28
CA SER A 9 -5.83 19.49 4.55
C SER A 9 -7.20 20.16 4.59
N SER A 10 -7.25 21.41 5.07
CA SER A 10 -8.47 22.22 5.10
C SER A 10 -8.70 23.00 3.80
N HIS A 11 -7.71 23.04 2.89
CA HIS A 11 -7.74 23.86 1.69
C HIS A 11 -7.24 23.09 0.47
N PHE A 12 -7.83 23.39 -0.68
CA PHE A 12 -7.36 22.88 -1.97
C PHE A 12 -6.31 23.80 -2.58
N GLY A 13 -5.37 23.23 -3.33
CA GLY A 13 -4.40 23.97 -4.13
C GLY A 13 -2.95 23.80 -3.67
N GLN A 14 -2.02 24.13 -4.57
CA GLN A 14 -0.58 23.85 -4.46
C GLN A 14 0.12 24.48 -3.25
N ASN A 15 -0.47 25.50 -2.61
CA ASN A 15 0.12 26.18 -1.45
C ASN A 15 -0.24 25.53 -0.11
N PHE A 16 -1.18 24.58 -0.11
CA PHE A 16 -1.67 23.86 1.08
C PHE A 16 -1.42 22.35 0.96
N ILE A 17 -0.41 21.99 0.18
CA ILE A 17 -0.04 20.59 -0.10
C ILE A 17 0.99 20.08 0.90
N PHE A 18 1.07 18.77 0.98
CA PHE A 18 2.22 18.09 1.55
C PHE A 18 3.41 18.25 0.57
N SER A 19 4.40 19.05 0.96
CA SER A 19 5.63 19.28 0.19
C SER A 19 6.81 18.56 0.83
N LEU A 20 7.57 17.82 0.02
CA LEU A 20 8.80 17.15 0.44
C LEU A 20 9.94 17.52 -0.51
N LEU A 21 11.06 17.97 0.03
CA LEU A 21 12.33 18.05 -0.68
C LEU A 21 13.20 16.88 -0.21
N ILE A 22 13.53 15.96 -1.10
CA ILE A 22 14.24 14.74 -0.74
C ILE A 22 15.61 14.69 -1.42
N LYS A 23 16.65 14.44 -0.61
CA LYS A 23 18.01 14.25 -1.11
C LYS A 23 18.14 12.83 -1.69
N SER A 24 18.40 12.74 -3.00
CA SER A 24 18.76 11.45 -3.62
C SER A 24 20.12 10.98 -3.11
N TYR A 25 20.21 9.71 -2.72
CA TYR A 25 21.46 9.04 -2.38
C TYR A 25 22.41 8.93 -3.58
N SER A 26 23.70 8.76 -3.30
CA SER A 26 24.73 8.54 -4.30
C SER A 26 24.52 7.20 -5.01
N ILE A 27 25.02 7.08 -6.24
CA ILE A 27 25.07 5.80 -6.96
C ILE A 27 25.80 4.71 -6.16
N ASN A 28 26.79 5.10 -5.36
CA ASN A 28 27.60 4.18 -4.55
C ASN A 28 26.84 3.62 -3.34
N ASP A 29 25.75 4.26 -2.92
CA ASP A 29 24.91 3.78 -1.80
C ASP A 29 23.79 2.85 -2.29
N ARG A 30 23.73 2.53 -3.60
CA ARG A 30 22.71 1.67 -4.19
C ARG A 30 23.16 0.22 -4.16
N ILE A 31 22.71 -0.51 -3.14
CA ILE A 31 23.13 -1.90 -2.90
C ILE A 31 22.25 -2.90 -3.70
N SER A 32 21.02 -2.50 -4.04
CA SER A 32 20.09 -3.26 -4.88
C SER A 32 18.91 -2.37 -5.23
N ALA A 33 18.77 -1.99 -6.50
CA ALA A 33 17.65 -1.16 -6.93
C ALA A 33 16.46 -2.06 -7.29
N SER A 34 15.34 -1.90 -6.58
CA SER A 34 14.04 -2.49 -6.96
C SER A 34 13.45 -1.82 -8.21
N MET A 35 14.12 -0.80 -8.75
CA MET A 35 13.69 0.00 -9.89
C MET A 35 14.89 0.35 -10.78
N TYR A 36 14.64 0.52 -12.06
CA TYR A 36 15.66 0.88 -13.05
C TYR A 36 15.96 2.40 -13.12
N GLY A 37 15.24 3.24 -12.36
CA GLY A 37 15.31 4.70 -12.45
C GLY A 37 15.78 5.41 -11.17
N ASP A 38 16.30 6.62 -11.35
CA ASP A 38 16.73 7.50 -10.26
C ASP A 38 15.55 8.28 -9.68
N GLY A 39 15.23 8.06 -8.41
CA GLY A 39 14.16 8.76 -7.73
C GLY A 39 13.64 8.00 -6.53
N ILE A 40 12.44 8.36 -6.09
CA ILE A 40 11.77 7.76 -4.96
C ILE A 40 10.40 7.27 -5.41
N ARG A 41 10.07 6.04 -5.04
CA ARG A 41 8.73 5.46 -5.25
C ARG A 41 7.82 5.97 -4.14
N VAL A 42 6.75 6.66 -4.51
CA VAL A 42 5.75 7.17 -3.58
C VAL A 42 4.50 6.31 -3.72
N PHE A 43 3.97 5.84 -2.60
CA PHE A 43 2.72 5.11 -2.52
C PHE A 43 1.62 5.97 -1.87
N VAL A 44 0.43 5.90 -2.42
CA VAL A 44 -0.79 6.56 -1.93
C VAL A 44 -1.86 5.49 -1.74
N HIS A 45 -2.34 5.34 -0.52
CA HIS A 45 -3.30 4.30 -0.12
C HIS A 45 -4.18 4.77 1.04
N ASP A 46 -5.25 4.02 1.34
CA ASP A 46 -6.08 4.26 2.53
C ASP A 46 -5.28 3.99 3.81
N ARG A 47 -5.56 4.78 4.85
CA ARG A 47 -4.78 4.78 6.10
C ARG A 47 -4.82 3.45 6.86
N PHE A 48 -5.80 2.59 6.57
CA PHE A 48 -5.94 1.29 7.21
C PHE A 48 -5.58 0.12 6.29
N THR A 49 -5.24 0.38 5.03
CA THR A 49 -4.69 -0.63 4.12
C THR A 49 -3.17 -0.65 4.17
N TYR A 50 -2.59 -1.85 4.11
CA TYR A 50 -1.18 -2.05 3.83
C TYR A 50 -0.87 -1.54 2.41
N PRO A 51 0.25 -0.82 2.19
CA PRO A 51 0.67 -0.36 0.87
C PRO A 51 1.14 -1.53 -0.01
N GLY A 52 0.18 -2.31 -0.50
CA GLY A 52 0.40 -3.46 -1.38
C GLY A 52 0.20 -3.13 -2.86
N PRO A 53 -0.07 -4.15 -3.70
CA PRO A 53 -0.30 -3.97 -5.14
C PRO A 53 -1.47 -3.05 -5.51
N THR A 54 -2.38 -2.80 -4.59
CA THR A 54 -3.57 -1.96 -4.79
C THR A 54 -3.29 -0.47 -4.52
N ALA A 55 -2.18 -0.15 -3.86
CA ALA A 55 -1.74 1.21 -3.65
C ALA A 55 -1.47 1.91 -5.00
N ARG A 56 -1.80 3.20 -5.09
CA ARG A 56 -1.39 4.01 -6.23
C ARG A 56 0.05 4.43 -6.06
N GLU A 57 0.81 4.36 -7.13
CA GLU A 57 2.22 4.71 -7.10
C GLU A 57 2.61 5.67 -8.20
N PHE A 58 3.61 6.48 -7.89
CA PHE A 58 4.33 7.30 -8.85
C PHE A 58 5.79 7.44 -8.43
N ILE A 59 6.62 7.91 -9.37
CA ILE A 59 8.04 8.08 -9.15
C ILE A 59 8.34 9.57 -9.07
N ALA A 60 8.86 10.01 -7.93
CA ALA A 60 9.47 11.32 -7.79
C ALA A 60 10.91 11.23 -8.31
N GLY A 61 11.08 11.51 -9.61
CA GLY A 61 12.38 11.38 -10.29
C GLY A 61 13.41 12.37 -9.77
N LYS A 62 14.67 11.94 -9.67
CA LYS A 62 15.78 12.81 -9.24
C LYS A 62 15.88 14.05 -10.13
N GLY A 63 16.05 15.21 -9.49
CA GLY A 63 16.19 16.49 -10.21
C GLY A 63 14.90 16.98 -10.87
N ASN A 64 13.75 16.42 -10.51
CA ASN A 64 12.45 16.90 -10.96
C ASN A 64 11.58 17.28 -9.77
N GLU A 65 10.81 18.35 -9.94
CA GLU A 65 9.68 18.69 -9.11
C GLU A 65 8.48 17.92 -9.66
N VAL A 66 7.87 17.10 -8.79
CA VAL A 66 6.70 16.29 -9.14
C VAL A 66 5.54 16.76 -8.28
N ILE A 67 4.53 17.33 -8.94
CA ILE A 67 3.27 17.69 -8.29
C ILE A 67 2.28 16.55 -8.55
N ALA A 68 1.85 15.89 -7.47
CA ALA A 68 0.86 14.82 -7.52
C ALA A 68 -0.51 15.33 -7.06
N TYR A 69 -1.46 15.38 -7.99
CA TYR A 69 -2.86 15.69 -7.73
C TYR A 69 -3.58 14.41 -7.29
N LEU A 70 -4.13 14.45 -6.08
CA LEU A 70 -4.88 13.34 -5.49
C LEU A 70 -6.38 13.59 -5.65
N HIS A 71 -7.06 12.70 -6.37
CA HIS A 71 -8.51 12.68 -6.48
C HIS A 71 -9.05 11.55 -5.61
N GLY A 72 -9.54 11.91 -4.41
CA GLY A 72 -10.21 10.97 -3.51
C GLY A 72 -11.59 10.58 -4.03
N ARG A 73 -11.93 9.30 -3.88
CA ARG A 73 -13.26 8.74 -4.17
C ARG A 73 -13.74 8.01 -2.92
N ILE A 74 -14.96 8.29 -2.50
CA ILE A 74 -15.60 7.58 -1.39
C ILE A 74 -16.55 6.55 -1.98
N LEU A 75 -16.38 5.30 -1.59
CA LEU A 75 -17.31 4.21 -1.82
C LEU A 75 -18.18 4.06 -0.57
N THR A 76 -19.49 4.00 -0.73
CA THR A 76 -20.42 3.70 0.36
C THR A 76 -21.64 2.99 -0.20
N ALA A 77 -22.12 1.97 0.51
CA ALA A 77 -23.36 1.26 0.18
C ALA A 77 -24.59 2.02 0.71
N SER A 78 -25.75 1.79 0.10
CA SER A 78 -26.99 2.41 0.59
C SER A 78 -27.40 1.83 1.95
N LYS A 79 -28.19 2.58 2.72
CA LYS A 79 -28.66 2.15 4.05
C LYS A 79 -29.46 0.85 3.99
N GLU A 80 -30.17 0.61 2.90
CA GLU A 80 -30.95 -0.59 2.66
C GLU A 80 -30.04 -1.81 2.49
N VAL A 81 -28.95 -1.67 1.74
CA VAL A 81 -27.93 -2.73 1.56
C VAL A 81 -27.21 -3.02 2.88
N LEU A 82 -26.89 -1.98 3.66
CA LEU A 82 -26.22 -2.13 4.97
C LEU A 82 -27.09 -2.82 6.04
N ARG A 83 -28.40 -2.95 5.82
CA ARG A 83 -29.31 -3.70 6.71
C ARG A 83 -29.35 -5.19 6.41
N LEU A 84 -28.92 -5.60 5.23
CA LEU A 84 -28.83 -7.02 4.86
C LEU A 84 -27.69 -7.68 5.65
N SER A 85 -27.76 -8.99 5.83
CA SER A 85 -26.63 -9.71 6.42
C SER A 85 -25.40 -9.63 5.50
N ALA A 86 -24.18 -9.75 6.06
CA ALA A 86 -22.94 -9.76 5.28
C ALA A 86 -22.95 -10.78 4.13
N LYS A 87 -23.64 -11.91 4.32
CA LYS A 87 -23.81 -12.96 3.30
C LYS A 87 -24.77 -12.55 2.17
N GLU A 88 -25.77 -11.72 2.45
CA GLU A 88 -26.74 -11.28 1.43
C GLU A 88 -26.22 -10.11 0.61
N ARG A 89 -25.39 -9.25 1.20
CA ARG A 89 -24.80 -8.07 0.54
C ARG A 89 -23.40 -8.29 -0.03
N ASP A 90 -22.80 -9.46 0.22
CA ASP A 90 -21.48 -9.87 -0.27
C ASP A 90 -20.35 -8.84 -0.03
N CYS A 91 -20.40 -8.11 1.09
CA CYS A 91 -19.36 -7.16 1.50
C CYS A 91 -19.32 -7.02 3.04
N TYR A 92 -18.22 -6.53 3.60
CA TYR A 92 -18.07 -6.28 5.04
C TYR A 92 -18.11 -4.79 5.40
N VAL A 93 -18.73 -4.47 6.53
CA VAL A 93 -18.60 -3.17 7.22
C VAL A 93 -17.54 -3.30 8.31
N ASN A 94 -16.83 -2.19 8.56
CA ASN A 94 -15.92 -2.09 9.70
C ASN A 94 -16.62 -2.49 11.01
N GLY A 95 -15.97 -3.35 11.80
CA GLY A 95 -16.48 -3.82 13.09
C GLY A 95 -17.33 -5.09 13.04
N GLU A 96 -17.71 -5.61 11.87
CA GLU A 96 -18.41 -6.90 11.77
C GLU A 96 -17.52 -8.11 12.08
N MET A 97 -16.19 -7.99 11.88
CA MET A 97 -15.20 -8.99 12.30
C MET A 97 -14.37 -8.45 13.46
N ASN A 98 -14.61 -8.98 14.67
CA ASN A 98 -13.73 -8.87 15.84
C ASN A 98 -13.29 -7.45 16.25
N SER A 99 -14.09 -6.41 15.98
CA SER A 99 -13.79 -5.00 16.33
C SER A 99 -12.51 -4.41 15.71
N VAL A 100 -11.91 -5.08 14.71
CA VAL A 100 -10.78 -4.54 13.94
C VAL A 100 -11.31 -3.86 12.67
N ILE A 101 -10.62 -2.81 12.22
CA ILE A 101 -10.93 -2.16 10.94
C ILE A 101 -10.62 -3.15 9.82
N TYR A 102 -11.65 -3.57 9.11
CA TYR A 102 -11.53 -4.53 8.01
C TYR A 102 -11.11 -3.80 6.74
N ARG A 103 -10.21 -4.41 5.97
CA ARG A 103 -9.89 -4.03 4.59
C ARG A 103 -9.71 -5.30 3.77
N ALA A 104 -10.38 -5.37 2.62
CA ALA A 104 -10.29 -6.53 1.74
C ALA A 104 -8.84 -6.81 1.31
N ASP A 105 -8.08 -5.75 1.03
CA ASP A 105 -6.68 -5.83 0.63
C ASP A 105 -5.78 -6.41 1.73
N ASN A 106 -6.01 -6.05 3.00
CA ASN A 106 -5.25 -6.59 4.13
C ASN A 106 -5.59 -8.07 4.33
N CYS A 107 -6.88 -8.42 4.32
CA CYS A 107 -7.32 -9.81 4.41
C CYS A 107 -6.66 -10.68 3.33
N PHE A 108 -6.52 -10.13 2.11
CA PHE A 108 -5.90 -10.85 1.01
C PHE A 108 -4.38 -11.00 1.17
N ALA A 109 -3.69 -9.93 1.57
CA ALA A 109 -2.26 -9.99 1.88
C ALA A 109 -1.97 -11.02 2.98
N GLU A 110 -2.74 -10.99 4.06
CA GLU A 110 -2.67 -11.99 5.14
C GLU A 110 -2.91 -13.41 4.63
N CYS A 111 -3.90 -13.60 3.75
CA CYS A 111 -4.17 -14.91 3.17
C CYS A 111 -2.98 -15.44 2.36
N GLN A 112 -2.33 -14.58 1.58
CA GLN A 112 -1.12 -14.93 0.82
C GLN A 112 0.04 -15.30 1.76
N GLU A 113 0.27 -14.53 2.81
CA GLU A 113 1.29 -14.78 3.82
C GLU A 113 1.06 -16.12 4.56
N ARG A 114 -0.18 -16.39 4.97
CA ARG A 114 -0.58 -17.68 5.55
C ARG A 114 -0.40 -18.83 4.57
N THR A 115 -0.65 -18.59 3.28
CA THR A 115 -0.43 -19.60 2.24
C THR A 115 1.05 -19.94 2.13
N PHE A 116 1.95 -18.95 2.11
CA PHE A 116 3.39 -19.22 2.16
C PHE A 116 3.79 -20.02 3.40
N LYS A 117 3.28 -19.64 4.59
CA LYS A 117 3.50 -20.36 5.85
C LYS A 117 3.03 -21.80 5.79
N ASN A 118 1.87 -22.08 5.21
CA ASN A 118 1.33 -23.44 5.12
C ASN A 118 2.17 -24.35 4.20
N TYR A 119 2.77 -23.81 3.13
CA TYR A 119 3.58 -24.60 2.20
C TYR A 119 5.06 -24.70 2.58
N CYS A 120 5.61 -23.65 3.19
CA CYS A 120 7.04 -23.54 3.47
C CYS A 120 7.37 -23.55 4.98
N TYR A 121 6.37 -23.62 5.86
CA TYR A 121 6.52 -23.67 7.33
C TYR A 121 7.28 -22.47 7.92
N CYS A 122 7.31 -21.35 7.21
CA CYS A 122 7.87 -20.08 7.63
C CYS A 122 7.12 -18.92 6.95
N VAL A 123 7.12 -17.74 7.57
CA VAL A 123 6.55 -16.52 6.98
C VAL A 123 7.63 -15.74 6.23
N PRO A 124 7.34 -15.16 5.04
CA PRO A 124 8.29 -14.30 4.35
C PRO A 124 8.77 -13.15 5.23
N PHE A 125 10.02 -12.71 5.06
CA PHE A 125 10.60 -11.62 5.88
C PHE A 125 9.84 -10.28 5.79
N TYR A 126 9.05 -10.08 4.73
CA TYR A 126 8.24 -8.90 4.48
C TYR A 126 6.78 -9.06 4.92
N ALA A 127 6.43 -10.18 5.56
CA ALA A 127 5.07 -10.43 6.01
C ALA A 127 4.60 -9.33 6.97
N SER A 128 3.39 -8.88 6.75
CA SER A 128 2.71 -7.85 7.54
C SER A 128 2.13 -8.41 8.84
N ILE A 129 1.82 -9.71 8.87
CA ILE A 129 1.38 -10.43 10.06
C ILE A 129 2.37 -11.53 10.42
N VAL A 130 2.87 -11.45 11.65
CA VAL A 130 3.77 -12.45 12.25
C VAL A 130 3.22 -12.78 13.63
N ASP A 131 2.78 -14.03 13.82
CA ASP A 131 2.35 -14.52 15.13
C ASP A 131 3.57 -14.85 16.02
N GLU A 132 3.38 -14.93 17.35
CA GLU A 132 4.49 -15.23 18.29
C GLU A 132 5.22 -16.54 18.00
N ASN A 133 4.53 -17.52 17.41
CA ASN A 133 5.10 -18.83 17.09
C ASN A 133 5.64 -18.93 15.64
N ASP A 134 5.67 -17.82 14.91
CA ASP A 134 6.05 -17.82 13.50
C ASP A 134 7.56 -17.71 13.33
N THR A 135 8.09 -18.56 12.45
CA THR A 135 9.49 -18.49 12.03
C THR A 135 9.58 -17.66 10.76
N ILE A 136 10.52 -16.71 10.74
CA ILE A 136 10.79 -15.93 9.52
C ILE A 136 11.64 -16.77 8.58
N CYS A 137 11.23 -16.86 7.31
CA CYS A 137 11.97 -17.56 6.28
C CYS A 137 13.38 -16.98 6.10
N THR A 138 14.36 -17.87 5.98
CA THR A 138 15.76 -17.55 5.77
C THR A 138 16.16 -17.75 4.30
N LEU A 139 17.45 -17.52 4.00
CA LEU A 139 18.00 -17.81 2.66
C LEU A 139 17.85 -19.29 2.26
N ALA A 140 17.83 -20.21 3.24
CA ALA A 140 17.66 -21.65 2.98
C ALA A 140 16.25 -22.00 2.45
N ASP A 141 15.25 -21.16 2.73
CA ASP A 141 13.85 -21.38 2.39
C ASP A 141 13.47 -20.79 1.02
N ILE A 142 14.36 -20.01 0.40
CA ILE A 142 14.16 -19.39 -0.92
C ILE A 142 13.69 -20.39 -1.98
N PRO A 143 14.26 -21.62 -2.10
CA PRO A 143 13.77 -22.58 -3.07
C PRO A 143 12.29 -22.94 -2.89
N CYS A 144 11.82 -23.05 -1.64
CA CYS A 144 10.39 -23.30 -1.36
C CYS A 144 9.55 -22.09 -1.76
N LEU A 145 9.92 -20.90 -1.29
CA LEU A 145 9.20 -19.66 -1.60
C LEU A 145 9.08 -19.44 -3.11
N ALA A 146 10.17 -19.63 -3.86
CA ALA A 146 10.20 -19.47 -5.32
C ALA A 146 9.26 -20.45 -6.03
N ARG A 147 9.19 -21.71 -5.56
CA ARG A 147 8.30 -22.74 -6.11
C ARG A 147 6.83 -22.38 -5.93
N VAL A 148 6.45 -21.94 -4.73
CA VAL A 148 5.04 -21.70 -4.35
C VAL A 148 4.55 -20.32 -4.81
N LYS A 149 5.46 -19.37 -5.05
CA LYS A 149 5.13 -17.98 -5.42
C LYS A 149 4.12 -17.85 -6.55
N SER A 150 4.26 -18.63 -7.62
CA SER A 150 3.34 -18.57 -8.77
C SER A 150 1.91 -18.94 -8.38
N ASP A 151 1.74 -19.92 -7.50
CA ASP A 151 0.43 -20.38 -7.04
C ASP A 151 -0.19 -19.38 -6.06
N VAL A 152 0.62 -18.82 -5.14
CA VAL A 152 0.15 -17.76 -4.23
C VAL A 152 -0.31 -16.52 -4.99
N LEU A 153 0.41 -16.12 -6.04
CA LEU A 153 0.06 -14.96 -6.86
C LEU A 153 -1.21 -15.16 -7.71
N LYS A 154 -1.63 -16.41 -7.91
CA LYS A 154 -2.87 -16.76 -8.64
C LYS A 154 -4.09 -16.91 -7.74
N LEU A 155 -3.92 -16.78 -6.43
CA LEU A 155 -5.05 -16.83 -5.50
C LEU A 155 -6.08 -15.76 -5.86
N THR A 156 -7.35 -16.09 -5.68
CA THR A 156 -8.45 -15.17 -5.88
C THR A 156 -8.86 -14.53 -4.56
N LEU A 157 -9.36 -13.30 -4.61
CA LEU A 157 -9.87 -12.60 -3.42
C LEU A 157 -11.02 -13.37 -2.75
N TRP A 158 -11.85 -13.99 -3.60
CA TRP A 158 -13.01 -14.79 -3.20
C TRP A 158 -12.84 -16.25 -3.65
N GLY A 159 -13.04 -17.18 -2.72
CA GLY A 159 -12.94 -18.62 -2.92
C GLY A 159 -11.77 -19.28 -2.16
N PRO A 160 -11.91 -20.53 -1.70
CA PRO A 160 -10.86 -21.20 -0.91
C PRO A 160 -9.49 -21.16 -1.61
N PRO A 161 -8.39 -20.84 -0.90
CA PRO A 161 -8.29 -20.64 0.55
C PRO A 161 -8.64 -19.23 1.05
N CYS A 162 -8.81 -18.23 0.19
CA CYS A 162 -9.05 -16.84 0.60
C CYS A 162 -10.53 -16.46 0.48
N ASN A 163 -11.19 -16.16 1.60
CA ASN A 163 -12.58 -15.73 1.58
C ASN A 163 -12.71 -14.28 2.05
N CYS A 164 -12.07 -13.37 1.33
CA CYS A 164 -12.09 -11.94 1.63
C CYS A 164 -13.23 -11.28 0.83
N LEU A 165 -14.27 -10.81 1.53
CA LEU A 165 -15.32 -10.03 0.88
C LEU A 165 -14.84 -8.58 0.67
N PRO A 166 -15.33 -7.88 -0.37
CA PRO A 166 -15.01 -6.47 -0.57
C PRO A 166 -15.49 -5.60 0.60
N ASP A 167 -14.90 -4.41 0.73
CA ASP A 167 -15.35 -3.36 1.64
C ASP A 167 -16.66 -2.74 1.15
N CYS A 168 -17.67 -2.63 2.02
CA CYS A 168 -18.91 -1.91 1.69
C CYS A 168 -18.73 -0.39 1.71
N GLU A 169 -17.71 0.06 2.44
CA GLU A 169 -17.37 1.47 2.59
C GLU A 169 -15.85 1.61 2.52
N GLY A 170 -15.37 2.53 1.70
CA GLY A 170 -13.93 2.67 1.47
C GLY A 170 -13.55 3.99 0.82
N ILE A 171 -12.25 4.26 0.78
CA ILE A 171 -11.67 5.43 0.14
C ILE A 171 -10.65 4.96 -0.88
N GLY A 172 -10.77 5.43 -2.11
CA GLY A 172 -9.81 5.20 -3.19
C GLY A 172 -9.21 6.50 -3.68
N PHE A 173 -8.03 6.42 -4.29
CA PHE A 173 -7.34 7.58 -4.86
C PHE A 173 -7.06 7.35 -6.35
N ALA A 174 -7.23 8.40 -7.15
CA ALA A 174 -6.60 8.52 -8.46
C ALA A 174 -5.50 9.58 -8.37
N VAL A 175 -4.34 9.28 -8.94
CA VAL A 175 -3.17 10.16 -8.91
C VAL A 175 -2.90 10.65 -10.31
N VAL A 176 -2.80 11.97 -10.48
CA VAL A 176 -2.33 12.61 -11.71
C VAL A 176 -1.07 13.37 -11.38
N THR A 177 -0.01 13.18 -12.16
CA THR A 177 1.28 13.83 -11.90
C THR A 177 1.61 14.85 -12.98
N THR A 178 2.20 15.96 -12.57
CA THR A 178 2.90 16.90 -13.45
C THR A 178 4.36 16.98 -13.01
N VAL A 179 5.26 16.92 -13.97
CA VAL A 179 6.70 16.82 -13.72
C VAL A 179 7.41 17.97 -14.40
N VAL A 180 8.26 18.68 -13.66
CA VAL A 180 9.09 19.77 -14.18
C VAL A 180 10.53 19.57 -13.71
N PRO A 181 11.54 19.71 -14.59
CA PRO A 181 12.94 19.67 -14.16
C PRO A 181 13.26 20.78 -13.15
N MET A 182 13.91 20.43 -12.04
CA MET A 182 14.41 21.39 -11.05
C MET A 182 15.69 22.04 -11.58
N THR A 183 15.52 23.01 -12.47
CA THR A 183 16.61 23.83 -13.01
C THR A 183 16.82 25.10 -12.21
N ALA A 184 16.04 25.36 -11.16
CA ALA A 184 16.22 26.51 -10.27
C ALA A 184 17.69 26.71 -9.78
N PRO A 185 18.49 25.66 -9.49
CA PRO A 185 19.91 25.84 -9.19
C PRO A 185 20.74 26.48 -10.32
N GLN A 186 20.30 26.37 -11.58
CA GLN A 186 20.94 26.99 -12.75
C GLN A 186 20.62 28.50 -12.85
N TYR A 187 19.49 28.94 -12.27
CA TYR A 187 19.02 30.32 -12.36
C TYR A 187 19.19 31.12 -11.05
N ASN A 188 19.30 30.43 -9.91
CA ASN A 188 19.65 31.03 -8.61
C ASN A 188 20.44 30.02 -7.75
N PRO A 189 21.76 29.89 -7.94
CA PRO A 189 22.61 28.98 -7.18
C PRO A 189 22.86 29.52 -5.77
N SER A 190 21.86 29.49 -4.90
CA SER A 190 22.08 29.69 -3.47
C SER A 190 22.58 28.39 -2.85
N THR A 191 23.66 28.46 -2.08
CA THR A 191 24.21 27.33 -1.32
C THR A 191 23.23 26.94 -0.21
N PHE A 192 22.69 25.73 -0.30
CA PHE A 192 21.94 25.07 0.78
C PHE A 192 22.90 24.37 1.75
#